data_AF-A0A3Q2XQN3-F1
#
_entry.id   AF-A0A3Q2XQN3-F1
#
_cell.length_a   1.000
_cell.length_b   1.000
_cell.length_c   1.000
_cell.angle_alpha   90.00
_cell.angle_beta   90.00
_cell.angle_gamma   90.00
#
_symmetry.space_group_name_H-M   'P 1'
#
loop_
_entity.id
_entity.type
_entity.pdbx_description
1 polymer ?
#
loop_
_entity_poly.entity_id
_entity_poly.type
_entity_poly.pdbx_seq_one_letter_code
_entity_poly.pdbx_strand_id
1 'polypeptide(L)'
;FISRPQKKSVIATGLVAAVSLFVVAVHLAEKPYFPWQPAFSGHWAPSKQPYQAFKPHPGYVSIPKMEPLKVKCELCSVVSSSGQMLGQAAGALIDRSPCIWRMNNAPTRGFERDVGRRTTLRVVSHTSVPLLLQRPQHFFGQNNDTVYVVWGPLRNMRSDGKGVVYNMLRQAADSYPHARIYATTDDRMNYCDMVFKKETGKDRIQSGSYLSTGWFTLILAMDTCKEIHVYGMINDTYCRTEGYRKVPYHYYEAGNRDECAEYLLHESAPYGGHRFITEKTVFAKWAKNHAIKFFNPPWQLS
;
A
#
# COMPACT_ATOMS: atom_id res chain seq x y z
N PHE A 1 -96.64 -11.53 -31.77
CA PHE A 1 -97.02 -11.99 -33.11
C PHE A 1 -95.79 -12.62 -33.78
N ILE A 2 -95.87 -13.94 -34.08
CA ILE A 2 -95.24 -14.69 -35.21
C ILE A 2 -93.69 -14.64 -35.29
N SER A 3 -92.86 -15.70 -35.38
CA SER A 3 -92.95 -17.10 -35.82
C SER A 3 -91.79 -17.96 -35.26
N ARG A 4 -92.02 -19.28 -35.15
CA ARG A 4 -91.06 -20.42 -35.09
C ARG A 4 -90.18 -20.52 -36.38
N PRO A 5 -89.28 -21.53 -36.59
CA PRO A 5 -88.30 -22.26 -35.75
C PRO A 5 -86.95 -22.60 -36.48
N GLN A 6 -86.12 -23.45 -35.84
CA GLN A 6 -85.27 -24.55 -36.41
C GLN A 6 -83.73 -24.43 -36.63
N LYS A 7 -83.05 -25.34 -35.92
CA LYS A 7 -81.98 -26.32 -36.28
C LYS A 7 -80.52 -25.90 -36.54
N LYS A 8 -79.65 -26.73 -35.95
CA LYS A 8 -78.17 -26.81 -35.93
C LYS A 8 -77.59 -27.32 -37.25
N SER A 9 -76.34 -26.96 -37.60
CA SER A 9 -75.25 -27.91 -38.01
C SER A 9 -73.92 -27.14 -38.32
N VAL A 10 -72.83 -27.30 -37.56
CA VAL A 10 -71.56 -28.09 -37.76
C VAL A 10 -70.55 -27.51 -38.79
N ILE A 11 -69.25 -27.62 -38.42
CA ILE A 11 -67.97 -27.46 -39.17
C ILE A 11 -67.48 -25.99 -39.22
N ALA A 12 -66.28 -25.58 -38.79
CA ALA A 12 -64.98 -26.23 -38.88
C ALA A 12 -64.00 -25.79 -37.77
N THR A 13 -63.48 -26.78 -37.05
CA THR A 13 -62.11 -26.80 -36.52
C THR A 13 -61.11 -26.57 -37.66
N GLY A 14 -60.56 -25.36 -37.78
CA GLY A 14 -59.63 -25.03 -38.88
C GLY A 14 -58.81 -23.76 -38.70
N LEU A 15 -58.71 -23.19 -37.50
CA LEU A 15 -57.99 -21.92 -37.27
C LEU A 15 -56.93 -21.96 -36.17
N VAL A 16 -56.81 -23.04 -35.38
CA VAL A 16 -55.79 -23.13 -34.33
C VAL A 16 -54.50 -23.83 -34.83
N ALA A 17 -54.59 -24.70 -35.84
CA ALA A 17 -53.40 -25.38 -36.40
C ALA A 17 -52.58 -24.52 -37.38
N ALA A 18 -53.20 -23.53 -38.03
CA ALA A 18 -52.53 -22.68 -39.02
C ALA A 18 -51.60 -21.62 -38.38
N VAL A 19 -51.92 -21.17 -37.15
CA VAL A 19 -51.11 -20.17 -36.43
C VAL A 19 -49.87 -20.82 -35.78
N SER A 20 -49.95 -22.09 -35.39
CA SER A 20 -48.83 -22.82 -34.77
C SER A 20 -47.75 -23.28 -35.77
N LEU A 21 -48.08 -23.47 -37.05
CA LEU A 21 -47.10 -23.83 -38.08
C LEU A 21 -46.35 -22.60 -38.67
N PHE A 22 -46.95 -21.41 -38.60
CA PHE A 22 -46.31 -20.17 -39.09
C PHE A 22 -45.22 -19.64 -38.15
N VAL A 23 -45.33 -19.88 -36.84
CA VAL A 23 -44.31 -19.44 -35.85
C VAL A 23 -43.05 -20.33 -35.89
N VAL A 24 -43.15 -21.58 -36.31
CA VAL A 24 -42.00 -22.48 -36.44
C VAL A 24 -41.24 -22.29 -37.76
N ALA A 25 -41.91 -21.86 -38.84
CA ALA A 25 -41.27 -21.61 -40.13
C ALA A 25 -40.39 -20.34 -40.15
N VAL A 26 -40.71 -19.34 -39.32
CA VAL A 26 -39.91 -18.09 -39.21
C VAL A 26 -38.60 -18.29 -38.43
N HIS A 27 -38.45 -19.39 -37.67
CA HIS A 27 -37.22 -19.68 -36.94
C HIS A 27 -36.20 -20.58 -37.67
N LEU A 28 -36.46 -20.99 -38.91
CA LEU A 28 -35.55 -21.87 -39.67
C LEU A 28 -35.01 -21.28 -40.98
N ALA A 29 -35.31 -20.02 -41.31
CA ALA A 29 -34.93 -19.42 -42.59
C ALA A 29 -34.34 -18.01 -42.46
N GLU A 30 -33.34 -17.82 -41.60
CA GLU A 30 -32.40 -16.69 -41.72
C GLU A 30 -30.96 -17.22 -41.67
N LYS A 31 -30.43 -17.60 -42.83
CA LYS A 31 -28.98 -17.62 -43.07
C LYS A 31 -28.62 -16.31 -43.80
N PRO A 32 -27.57 -15.58 -43.35
CA PRO A 32 -27.28 -14.25 -43.82
C PRO A 32 -26.65 -14.25 -45.23
N TYR A 33 -27.22 -13.47 -46.14
CA TYR A 33 -26.60 -13.13 -47.42
C TYR A 33 -25.53 -12.04 -47.21
N PHE A 34 -24.30 -12.38 -47.60
CA PHE A 34 -23.09 -11.57 -47.60
C PHE A 34 -23.04 -10.69 -48.87
N PRO A 35 -22.90 -9.35 -48.78
CA PRO A 35 -22.29 -8.56 -49.84
C PRO A 35 -20.77 -8.50 -49.63
N TRP A 36 -20.01 -8.84 -50.67
CA TRP A 36 -18.55 -8.79 -50.70
C TRP A 36 -18.03 -7.36 -50.48
N GLN A 37 -17.31 -7.14 -49.39
CA GLN A 37 -16.37 -6.02 -49.20
C GLN A 37 -14.93 -6.56 -49.23
N PRO A 38 -13.95 -5.80 -49.74
CA PRO A 38 -12.59 -6.30 -49.87
C PRO A 38 -11.97 -6.56 -48.50
N ALA A 39 -11.32 -7.72 -48.40
CA ALA A 39 -10.66 -8.21 -47.20
C ALA A 39 -9.55 -7.26 -46.72
N PHE A 40 -9.76 -6.62 -45.58
CA PHE A 40 -8.67 -6.27 -44.67
C PHE A 40 -8.68 -7.27 -43.52
N SER A 41 -7.72 -8.19 -43.53
CA SER A 41 -7.45 -9.09 -42.41
C SER A 41 -6.94 -8.29 -41.22
N GLY A 42 -7.86 -7.78 -40.40
CA GLY A 42 -7.56 -7.23 -39.10
C GLY A 42 -8.32 -8.01 -38.05
N HIS A 43 -7.70 -9.03 -37.46
CA HIS A 43 -8.22 -9.68 -36.25
C HIS A 43 -8.22 -8.64 -35.12
N TRP A 44 -9.28 -7.84 -35.00
CA TRP A 44 -9.57 -7.09 -33.78
C TRP A 44 -10.21 -8.07 -32.79
N ALA A 45 -9.37 -8.92 -32.21
CA ALA A 45 -9.69 -9.47 -30.91
C ALA A 45 -9.83 -8.26 -29.95
N PRO A 46 -10.86 -8.19 -29.09
CA PRO A 46 -10.79 -7.30 -27.96
C PRO A 46 -9.52 -7.69 -27.21
N SER A 47 -8.55 -6.79 -27.19
CA SER A 47 -7.36 -6.94 -26.35
C SER A 47 -7.88 -7.13 -24.94
N LYS A 48 -7.99 -8.39 -24.51
CA LYS A 48 -7.87 -8.72 -23.10
C LYS A 48 -6.48 -8.21 -22.79
N GLN A 49 -6.39 -6.97 -22.31
CA GLN A 49 -5.19 -6.49 -21.68
C GLN A 49 -4.72 -7.65 -20.81
N PRO A 50 -3.50 -8.16 -20.98
CA PRO A 50 -3.01 -9.16 -20.05
C PRO A 50 -3.23 -8.52 -18.69
N TYR A 51 -4.04 -9.19 -17.84
CA TYR A 51 -4.11 -8.84 -16.42
C TYR A 51 -2.67 -8.58 -16.04
N GLN A 52 -2.30 -7.31 -15.78
CA GLN A 52 -0.89 -6.99 -15.55
C GLN A 52 -0.51 -7.78 -14.31
N ALA A 53 0.15 -8.92 -14.53
CA ALA A 53 0.59 -9.79 -13.46
C ALA A 53 1.41 -8.90 -12.55
N PHE A 54 0.98 -8.75 -11.30
CA PHE A 54 1.64 -7.91 -10.32
C PHE A 54 3.14 -8.20 -10.37
N LYS A 55 3.96 -7.21 -10.75
CA LYS A 55 5.41 -7.39 -10.74
C LYS A 55 5.80 -7.70 -9.29
N PRO A 56 6.30 -8.91 -8.99
CA PRO A 56 6.66 -9.24 -7.63
C PRO A 56 7.86 -8.39 -7.19
N HIS A 57 7.94 -8.10 -5.89
CA HIS A 57 9.04 -7.37 -5.28
C HIS A 57 9.94 -8.37 -4.53
N PRO A 58 10.96 -8.96 -5.19
CA PRO A 58 11.77 -10.03 -4.61
C PRO A 58 12.64 -9.58 -3.42
N GLY A 59 12.81 -8.27 -3.24
CA GLY A 59 13.49 -7.70 -2.07
C GLY A 59 12.72 -7.86 -0.75
N TYR A 60 11.49 -8.37 -0.78
CA TYR A 60 10.63 -8.56 0.38
C TYR A 60 9.92 -9.92 0.26
N VAL A 61 10.13 -10.80 1.23
CA VAL A 61 9.70 -12.21 1.17
C VAL A 61 8.84 -12.59 2.36
N SER A 62 7.78 -13.36 2.13
CA SER A 62 6.86 -13.77 3.19
C SER A 62 7.52 -14.73 4.18
N ILE A 63 7.07 -14.69 5.44
CA ILE A 63 7.49 -15.63 6.47
C ILE A 63 6.37 -16.65 6.70
N PRO A 64 6.65 -17.97 6.74
CA PRO A 64 7.92 -18.63 6.42
C PRO A 64 8.07 -19.02 4.93
N LYS A 65 7.08 -18.72 4.07
CA LYS A 65 6.98 -19.28 2.71
C LYS A 65 7.99 -18.74 1.70
N MET A 66 8.68 -17.65 2.01
CA MET A 66 9.68 -16.99 1.15
C MET A 66 9.12 -16.50 -0.20
N GLU A 67 7.81 -16.33 -0.31
CA GLU A 67 7.19 -15.81 -1.53
C GLU A 67 7.37 -14.28 -1.62
N PRO A 68 7.73 -13.74 -2.81
CA PRO A 68 7.88 -12.30 -3.00
C PRO A 68 6.61 -11.49 -2.70
N LEU A 69 6.79 -10.29 -2.17
CA LEU A 69 5.71 -9.33 -1.94
C LEU A 69 5.05 -8.93 -3.27
N LYS A 70 3.72 -8.92 -3.30
CA LYS A 70 2.93 -8.49 -4.47
C LYS A 70 2.02 -7.35 -4.05
N VAL A 71 2.52 -6.13 -4.17
CA VAL A 71 1.78 -4.89 -3.87
C VAL A 71 1.98 -3.90 -5.01
N LYS A 72 0.88 -3.33 -5.49
CA LYS A 72 0.87 -2.20 -6.43
C LYS A 72 -0.27 -1.29 -6.04
N CYS A 73 0.00 0.00 -5.95
CA CYS A 73 -0.93 1.01 -5.50
C CYS A 73 -0.88 2.21 -6.44
N GLU A 74 -2.04 2.77 -6.79
CA GLU A 74 -2.07 4.01 -7.59
C GLU A 74 -1.64 5.20 -6.72
N LEU A 75 -2.18 5.30 -5.50
CA LEU A 75 -1.86 6.35 -4.54
C LEU A 75 -1.57 5.73 -3.16
N CYS A 76 -0.45 6.15 -2.57
CA CYS A 76 -0.07 5.77 -1.22
C CYS A 76 -0.03 6.98 -0.30
N SER A 77 -0.82 6.96 0.78
CA SER A 77 -0.64 7.89 1.90
C SER A 77 0.32 7.30 2.91
N VAL A 78 1.55 7.82 2.98
CA VAL A 78 2.55 7.47 3.98
C VAL A 78 2.40 8.40 5.18
N VAL A 79 1.96 7.87 6.31
CA VAL A 79 1.76 8.64 7.54
C VAL A 79 2.97 8.44 8.45
N SER A 80 3.73 9.51 8.66
CA SER A 80 4.86 9.50 9.61
C SER A 80 4.35 9.35 11.05
N SER A 81 5.27 9.04 11.98
CA SER A 81 4.96 9.00 13.42
C SER A 81 5.02 10.36 14.11
N SER A 82 5.41 11.43 13.41
CA SER A 82 5.70 12.75 13.99
C SER A 82 4.52 13.39 14.72
N GLY A 83 4.82 14.16 15.77
CA GLY A 83 3.86 15.05 16.42
C GLY A 83 3.30 16.17 15.54
N GLN A 84 3.86 16.42 14.35
CA GLN A 84 3.29 17.35 13.37
C GLN A 84 1.85 16.98 12.97
N MET A 85 1.48 15.70 13.10
CA MET A 85 0.12 15.24 12.84
C MET A 85 -0.92 15.74 13.85
N LEU A 86 -0.51 16.15 15.05
CA LEU A 86 -1.44 16.54 16.12
C LEU A 86 -2.22 17.82 15.78
N GLY A 87 -3.55 17.69 15.79
CA GLY A 87 -4.50 18.76 15.51
C GLY A 87 -4.69 19.10 14.03
N GLN A 88 -4.17 18.28 13.11
CA GLN A 88 -4.22 18.55 11.67
C GLN A 88 -5.57 18.17 11.03
N ALA A 89 -6.38 17.35 11.70
CA ALA A 89 -7.64 16.82 11.17
C ALA A 89 -7.53 16.15 9.78
N ALA A 90 -6.35 15.62 9.44
CA ALA A 90 -6.06 15.05 8.13
C ALA A 90 -6.60 13.63 7.93
N GLY A 91 -7.18 13.01 8.96
CA GLY A 91 -7.54 11.60 8.94
C GLY A 91 -8.53 11.21 7.83
N ALA A 92 -9.54 12.05 7.58
CA ALA A 92 -10.50 11.82 6.50
C ALA A 92 -9.87 11.93 5.11
N LEU A 93 -8.83 12.76 4.94
CA LEU A 93 -8.09 12.87 3.68
C LEU A 93 -7.20 11.66 3.47
N ILE A 94 -6.46 11.23 4.50
CA ILE A 94 -5.62 10.04 4.49
C ILE A 94 -6.46 8.79 4.15
N ASP A 95 -7.62 8.64 4.78
CA ASP A 95 -8.47 7.46 4.62
C ASP A 95 -9.13 7.35 3.23
N ARG A 96 -9.02 8.37 2.37
CA ARG A 96 -9.47 8.31 0.95
C ARG A 96 -8.49 7.54 0.06
N SER A 97 -7.23 7.42 0.46
CA SER A 97 -6.23 6.72 -0.33
C SER A 97 -6.52 5.20 -0.38
N PRO A 98 -6.26 4.55 -1.53
CA PRO A 98 -6.42 3.10 -1.64
C PRO A 98 -5.38 2.37 -0.77
N CYS A 99 -4.18 2.94 -0.61
CA CYS A 99 -3.12 2.38 0.21
C CYS A 99 -2.67 3.39 1.29
N ILE A 100 -2.67 2.95 2.55
CA ILE A 100 -2.35 3.78 3.71
C ILE A 100 -1.25 3.09 4.51
N TRP A 101 -0.10 3.73 4.54
CA TRP A 101 1.14 3.16 5.04
C TRP A 101 1.52 3.80 6.35
N ARG A 102 1.88 2.98 7.32
CA ARG A 102 2.33 3.43 8.65
C ARG A 102 3.67 2.80 9.00
N MET A 103 4.31 3.31 10.04
CA MET A 103 5.60 2.83 10.49
C MET A 103 5.53 2.27 11.91
N ASN A 104 6.32 1.22 12.18
CA ASN A 104 6.57 0.67 13.52
C ASN A 104 5.27 0.39 14.29
N ASN A 105 5.12 0.83 15.54
CA ASN A 105 3.93 0.60 16.38
C ASN A 105 2.96 1.80 16.43
N ALA A 106 3.11 2.78 15.54
CA ALA A 106 2.32 4.01 15.53
C ALA A 106 0.80 3.71 15.46
N PRO A 107 0.00 4.05 16.49
CA PRO A 107 -1.41 3.66 16.60
C PRO A 107 -2.33 4.61 15.82
N THR A 108 -3.50 4.12 15.42
CA THR A 108 -4.60 4.98 14.93
C THR A 108 -5.60 5.32 16.02
N ARG A 109 -5.80 4.40 16.97
CA ARG A 109 -6.79 4.55 18.04
C ARG A 109 -6.47 5.75 18.93
N GLY A 110 -7.45 6.64 19.10
CA GLY A 110 -7.31 7.89 19.84
C GLY A 110 -6.76 9.06 19.00
N PHE A 111 -6.35 8.80 17.76
CA PHE A 111 -5.76 9.79 16.85
C PHE A 111 -6.47 9.82 15.49
N GLU A 112 -7.62 9.15 15.35
CA GLU A 112 -8.30 8.89 14.08
C GLU A 112 -8.61 10.18 13.31
N ARG A 113 -8.96 11.25 14.03
CA ARG A 113 -9.22 12.58 13.45
C ARG A 113 -8.01 13.10 12.68
N ASP A 114 -6.82 12.90 13.22
CA ASP A 114 -5.59 13.46 12.71
C ASP A 114 -4.89 12.51 11.74
N VAL A 115 -4.81 11.23 12.07
CA VAL A 115 -3.99 10.25 11.33
C VAL A 115 -4.80 9.23 10.53
N GLY A 116 -6.13 9.26 10.60
CA GLY A 116 -7.02 8.30 9.93
C GLY A 116 -7.15 6.99 10.70
N ARG A 117 -8.03 6.12 10.20
CA ARG A 117 -8.40 4.83 10.84
C ARG A 117 -7.73 3.64 10.18
N ARG A 118 -7.55 3.70 8.87
CA ARG A 118 -7.15 2.55 8.05
C ARG A 118 -5.63 2.39 8.05
N THR A 119 -5.19 1.16 7.84
CA THR A 119 -3.80 0.79 7.56
C THR A 119 -3.83 -0.36 6.56
N THR A 120 -3.08 -0.25 5.47
CA THR A 120 -2.97 -1.32 4.47
C THR A 120 -1.60 -1.98 4.50
N LEU A 121 -0.56 -1.19 4.83
CA LEU A 121 0.82 -1.66 4.94
C LEU A 121 1.51 -0.99 6.12
N ARG A 122 2.37 -1.72 6.80
CA ARG A 122 3.20 -1.23 7.89
C ARG A 122 4.65 -1.65 7.69
N VAL A 123 5.54 -0.67 7.62
CA VAL A 123 6.98 -0.92 7.59
C VAL A 123 7.50 -0.89 9.02
N VAL A 124 8.19 -1.95 9.45
CA VAL A 124 8.52 -2.18 10.85
C VAL A 124 10.02 -2.40 10.99
N SER A 125 10.68 -1.62 11.83
CA SER A 125 12.03 -1.93 12.28
C SER A 125 12.01 -3.19 13.14
N HIS A 126 13.02 -4.04 13.01
CA HIS A 126 13.22 -5.20 13.87
C HIS A 126 13.16 -4.85 15.37
N THR A 127 13.60 -3.64 15.76
CA THR A 127 13.53 -3.16 17.16
C THR A 127 12.10 -2.89 17.64
N SER A 128 11.16 -2.65 16.71
CA SER A 128 9.74 -2.44 17.03
C SER A 128 8.91 -3.73 17.04
N VAL A 129 9.45 -4.85 16.55
CA VAL A 129 8.74 -6.14 16.53
C VAL A 129 8.26 -6.57 17.92
N PRO A 130 9.08 -6.49 19.00
CA PRO A 130 8.60 -6.82 20.36
C PRO A 130 7.38 -5.99 20.78
N LEU A 131 7.29 -4.73 20.37
CA LEU A 131 6.16 -3.86 20.71
C LEU A 131 4.86 -4.25 19.99
N LEU A 132 4.97 -4.78 18.77
CA LEU A 132 3.81 -5.35 18.05
C LEU A 132 3.33 -6.62 18.76
N LEU A 133 4.27 -7.46 19.19
CA LEU A 133 3.98 -8.74 19.85
C LEU A 133 3.39 -8.59 21.27
N GLN A 134 3.48 -7.42 21.89
CA GLN A 134 2.73 -7.12 23.12
C GLN A 134 1.22 -7.01 22.88
N ARG A 135 0.78 -6.74 21.65
CA ARG A 135 -0.64 -6.65 21.26
C ARG A 135 -0.90 -7.42 19.97
N PRO A 136 -0.63 -8.74 19.95
CA PRO A 136 -0.59 -9.50 18.71
C PRO A 136 -1.98 -9.63 18.10
N GLN A 137 -3.06 -9.70 18.88
CA GLN A 137 -4.43 -9.69 18.36
C GLN A 137 -4.77 -8.40 17.60
N HIS A 138 -4.23 -7.25 18.02
CA HIS A 138 -4.46 -5.98 17.34
C HIS A 138 -3.73 -5.93 15.99
N PHE A 139 -2.50 -6.43 15.92
CA PHE A 139 -1.67 -6.35 14.72
C PHE A 139 -1.86 -7.56 13.77
N PHE A 140 -2.09 -8.76 14.27
CA PHE A 140 -2.06 -9.99 13.48
C PHE A 140 -3.37 -10.78 13.53
N GLY A 141 -4.37 -10.34 14.31
CA GLY A 141 -5.67 -10.99 14.39
C GLY A 141 -6.44 -11.02 13.05
N GLN A 142 -7.40 -11.94 12.92
CA GLN A 142 -8.08 -12.26 11.65
C GLN A 142 -8.77 -11.08 10.94
N ASN A 143 -9.20 -10.05 11.68
CA ASN A 143 -9.85 -8.86 11.09
C ASN A 143 -8.85 -7.81 10.59
N ASN A 144 -7.55 -8.12 10.61
CA ASN A 144 -6.51 -7.20 10.21
C ASN A 144 -5.83 -7.65 8.91
N ASP A 145 -6.23 -7.02 7.82
CA ASP A 145 -5.64 -7.21 6.50
C ASP A 145 -4.38 -6.37 6.28
N THR A 146 -3.64 -5.95 7.30
CA THR A 146 -2.40 -5.17 7.11
C THR A 146 -1.26 -6.06 6.61
N VAL A 147 -0.51 -5.59 5.60
CA VAL A 147 0.80 -6.16 5.25
C VAL A 147 1.87 -5.62 6.21
N TYR A 148 2.67 -6.48 6.81
CA TYR A 148 3.80 -6.11 7.63
C TYR A 148 5.10 -6.38 6.87
N VAL A 149 5.90 -5.35 6.62
CA VAL A 149 7.23 -5.47 6.01
C VAL A 149 8.28 -5.11 7.04
N VAL A 150 9.05 -6.11 7.48
CA VAL A 150 10.01 -5.98 8.58
C VAL A 150 11.43 -5.90 8.05
N TRP A 151 12.17 -4.88 8.48
CA TRP A 151 13.57 -4.68 8.11
C TRP A 151 14.45 -4.74 9.35
N GLY A 152 15.70 -5.18 9.20
CA GLY A 152 16.65 -5.25 10.30
C GLY A 152 18.02 -5.78 9.87
N PRO A 153 19.02 -5.70 10.76
CA PRO A 153 20.34 -6.23 10.48
C PRO A 153 20.29 -7.75 10.31
N LEU A 154 21.12 -8.28 9.41
CA LEU A 154 21.17 -9.71 9.09
C LEU A 154 21.23 -10.58 10.36
N ARG A 155 22.07 -10.21 11.35
CA ARG A 155 22.20 -10.93 12.64
C ARG A 155 20.85 -11.24 13.31
N ASN A 156 19.90 -10.29 13.27
CA ASN A 156 18.60 -10.43 13.93
C ASN A 156 17.53 -11.05 13.03
N MET A 157 17.73 -11.00 11.71
CA MET A 157 16.75 -11.39 10.69
C MET A 157 17.09 -12.71 9.97
N ARG A 158 18.10 -13.47 10.44
CA ARG A 158 18.49 -14.76 9.84
C ARG A 158 17.35 -15.79 9.94
N SER A 159 17.09 -16.49 8.85
CA SER A 159 16.09 -17.57 8.78
C SER A 159 16.61 -18.95 9.23
N ASP A 160 17.91 -19.07 9.51
CA ASP A 160 18.59 -20.31 9.94
C ASP A 160 18.37 -20.69 11.41
N GLY A 161 17.36 -20.11 12.06
CA GLY A 161 17.07 -20.29 13.47
C GLY A 161 17.94 -19.45 14.42
N LYS A 162 18.95 -18.71 13.94
CA LYS A 162 19.79 -17.83 14.77
C LYS A 162 19.31 -16.38 14.82
N GLY A 163 18.40 -15.99 13.94
CA GLY A 163 17.83 -14.64 13.89
C GLY A 163 16.72 -14.47 14.93
N VAL A 164 17.03 -13.84 16.07
CA VAL A 164 16.08 -13.68 17.19
C VAL A 164 14.76 -13.05 16.74
N VAL A 165 14.80 -11.98 15.93
CA VAL A 165 13.59 -11.29 15.47
C VAL A 165 12.88 -12.10 14.38
N TYR A 166 13.61 -12.73 13.46
CA TYR A 166 13.01 -13.61 12.47
C TYR A 166 12.24 -14.76 13.13
N ASN A 167 12.79 -15.37 14.18
CA ASN A 167 12.14 -16.44 14.93
C ASN A 167 10.84 -15.96 15.61
N MET A 168 10.86 -14.76 16.20
CA MET A 168 9.66 -14.14 16.76
C MET A 168 8.57 -13.92 15.69
N LEU A 169 8.95 -13.43 14.51
CA LEU A 169 8.03 -13.24 13.39
C LEU A 169 7.48 -14.56 12.85
N ARG A 170 8.31 -15.60 12.78
CA ARG A 170 7.89 -16.95 12.40
C ARG A 170 6.86 -17.49 13.37
N GLN A 171 7.11 -17.39 14.68
CA GLN A 171 6.14 -17.79 15.70
C GLN A 171 4.83 -17.01 15.58
N ALA A 172 4.89 -15.71 15.27
CA ALA A 172 3.69 -14.92 15.01
C ALA A 172 2.94 -15.38 13.75
N ALA A 173 3.64 -15.65 12.66
CA ALA A 173 3.03 -16.17 11.43
C ALA A 173 2.38 -17.56 11.65
N ASP A 174 3.00 -18.42 12.45
CA ASP A 174 2.46 -19.73 12.83
C ASP A 174 1.19 -19.58 13.70
N SER A 175 1.18 -18.61 14.63
CA SER A 175 0.05 -18.35 15.53
C SER A 175 -1.10 -17.59 14.86
N TYR A 176 -0.81 -16.83 13.79
CA TYR A 176 -1.77 -16.01 13.04
C TYR A 176 -1.64 -16.30 11.54
N PRO A 177 -2.20 -17.43 11.04
CA PRO A 177 -1.96 -17.89 9.67
C PRO A 177 -2.44 -16.95 8.55
N HIS A 178 -3.33 -16.01 8.87
CA HIS A 178 -3.82 -14.98 7.95
C HIS A 178 -2.93 -13.73 7.93
N ALA A 179 -2.03 -13.56 8.92
CA ALA A 179 -1.16 -12.42 9.01
C ALA A 179 -0.18 -12.39 7.84
N ARG A 180 -0.08 -11.24 7.18
CA ARG A 180 0.76 -11.06 5.99
C ARG A 180 2.09 -10.45 6.39
N ILE A 181 3.01 -11.28 6.87
CA ILE A 181 4.30 -10.86 7.42
C ILE A 181 5.42 -11.15 6.40
N TYR A 182 6.19 -10.11 6.08
CA TYR A 182 7.31 -10.15 5.13
C TYR A 182 8.59 -9.66 5.80
N ALA A 183 9.72 -10.26 5.44
CA ALA A 183 11.05 -9.77 5.76
C ALA A 183 11.70 -9.10 4.55
N THR A 184 12.39 -7.99 4.76
CA THR A 184 13.31 -7.41 3.78
C THR A 184 14.53 -8.32 3.64
N THR A 185 14.91 -8.66 2.41
CA THR A 185 16.06 -9.53 2.14
C THR A 185 17.40 -8.82 2.38
N ASP A 186 18.48 -9.58 2.57
CA ASP A 186 19.83 -9.02 2.74
C ASP A 186 20.25 -8.19 1.53
N ASP A 187 20.00 -8.69 0.31
CA ASP A 187 20.26 -7.94 -0.94
C ASP A 187 19.51 -6.61 -0.98
N ARG A 188 18.27 -6.58 -0.48
CA ARG A 188 17.48 -5.35 -0.44
C ARG A 188 17.95 -4.40 0.65
N MET A 189 18.43 -4.90 1.78
CA MET A 189 19.11 -4.09 2.80
C MET A 189 20.37 -3.45 2.22
N ASN A 190 21.21 -4.24 1.52
CA ASN A 190 22.43 -3.75 0.86
C ASN A 190 22.12 -2.72 -0.23
N TYR A 191 21.04 -2.92 -1.00
CA TYR A 191 20.56 -1.93 -1.96
C TYR A 191 20.18 -0.60 -1.28
N CYS A 192 19.44 -0.63 -0.18
CA CYS A 192 19.08 0.59 0.56
C CYS A 192 20.31 1.34 1.07
N ASP A 193 21.33 0.62 1.57
CA ASP A 193 22.62 1.19 1.99
C ASP A 193 23.37 1.81 0.80
N MET A 194 23.39 1.13 -0.35
CA MET A 194 24.00 1.62 -1.59
C MET A 194 23.32 2.91 -2.09
N VAL A 195 21.99 2.96 -2.08
CA VAL A 195 21.25 4.18 -2.45
C VAL A 195 21.64 5.33 -1.54
N PHE A 196 21.72 5.10 -0.22
CA PHE A 196 22.12 6.15 0.72
C PHE A 196 23.53 6.66 0.42
N LYS A 197 24.48 5.76 0.20
CA LYS A 197 25.86 6.11 -0.17
C LYS A 197 25.93 6.90 -1.48
N LYS A 198 25.16 6.50 -2.48
CA LYS A 198 25.09 7.20 -3.77
C LYS A 198 24.51 8.61 -3.63
N GLU A 199 23.49 8.78 -2.80
CA GLU A 199 22.81 10.07 -2.62
C GLU A 199 23.60 11.05 -1.74
N THR A 200 24.37 10.54 -0.78
CA THR A 200 25.02 11.37 0.26
C THR A 200 26.54 11.42 0.16
N GLY A 201 27.16 10.52 -0.61
CA GLY A 201 28.60 10.32 -0.65
C GLY A 201 29.18 9.65 0.59
N LYS A 202 28.36 9.23 1.57
CA LYS A 202 28.81 8.63 2.84
C LYS A 202 28.25 7.23 3.00
N ASP A 203 29.10 6.29 3.39
CA ASP A 203 28.64 4.95 3.75
C ASP A 203 27.91 4.96 5.11
N ARG A 204 26.99 4.00 5.33
CA ARG A 204 26.35 3.75 6.62
C ARG A 204 27.39 3.49 7.73
N ILE A 205 28.45 2.73 7.41
CA ILE A 205 29.52 2.43 8.35
C ILE A 205 30.33 3.69 8.66
N GLN A 206 30.68 4.48 7.64
CA GLN A 206 31.42 5.73 7.80
C GLN A 206 30.61 6.81 8.52
N SER A 207 29.29 6.77 8.39
CA SER A 207 28.39 7.65 9.11
C SER A 207 28.04 7.14 10.51
N GLY A 208 28.42 5.93 10.93
CA GLY A 208 28.10 5.39 12.26
C GLY A 208 26.60 5.23 12.55
N SER A 209 25.74 5.29 11.52
CA SER A 209 24.29 5.44 11.65
C SER A 209 23.53 4.20 11.19
N TYR A 210 22.27 4.07 11.60
CA TYR A 210 21.29 3.24 10.89
C TYR A 210 20.38 4.12 10.03
N LEU A 211 19.91 3.59 8.90
CA LEU A 211 18.87 4.23 8.11
C LEU A 211 17.54 4.19 8.88
N SER A 212 16.72 5.23 8.77
CA SER A 212 15.45 5.29 9.47
C SER A 212 14.41 4.36 8.84
N THR A 213 13.34 4.05 9.58
CA THR A 213 12.18 3.37 8.99
C THR A 213 11.55 4.21 7.87
N GLY A 214 11.66 5.54 7.92
CA GLY A 214 11.21 6.45 6.86
C GLY A 214 11.94 6.20 5.54
N TRP A 215 13.26 5.99 5.59
CA TRP A 215 14.08 5.63 4.43
C TRP A 215 13.60 4.34 3.75
N PHE A 216 13.49 3.25 4.51
CA PHE A 216 12.99 1.98 3.99
C PHE A 216 11.57 2.07 3.44
N THR A 217 10.72 2.89 4.08
CA THR A 217 9.34 3.10 3.66
C THR A 217 9.26 3.82 2.33
N LEU A 218 10.00 4.92 2.14
CA LEU A 218 9.96 5.67 0.89
C LEU A 218 10.57 4.89 -0.26
N ILE A 219 11.65 4.13 -0.03
CA ILE A 219 12.20 3.22 -1.04
C ILE A 219 11.15 2.17 -1.47
N LEU A 220 10.45 1.53 -0.53
CA LEU A 220 9.39 0.58 -0.85
C LEU A 220 8.19 1.26 -1.55
N ALA A 221 7.86 2.49 -1.16
CA ALA A 221 6.76 3.25 -1.76
C ALA A 221 7.07 3.60 -3.21
N MET A 222 8.31 4.02 -3.53
CA MET A 222 8.72 4.31 -4.90
C MET A 222 8.67 3.07 -5.81
N ASP A 223 8.86 1.87 -5.27
CA ASP A 223 8.75 0.63 -6.04
C ASP A 223 7.30 0.20 -6.33
N THR A 224 6.35 0.62 -5.48
CA THR A 224 5.00 0.04 -5.42
C THR A 224 3.89 1.02 -5.78
N CYS A 225 4.14 2.33 -5.61
CA CYS A 225 3.14 3.39 -5.72
C CYS A 225 3.40 4.26 -6.96
N LYS A 226 2.34 4.67 -7.68
CA LYS A 226 2.50 5.67 -8.75
C LYS A 226 2.62 7.09 -8.21
N GLU A 227 1.83 7.43 -7.19
CA GLU A 227 1.90 8.69 -6.46
C GLU A 227 2.00 8.44 -4.95
N ILE A 228 2.77 9.27 -4.25
CA ILE A 228 3.06 9.14 -2.83
C ILE A 228 2.73 10.46 -2.14
N HIS A 229 1.83 10.42 -1.16
CA HIS A 229 1.53 11.54 -0.28
C HIS A 229 2.11 11.24 1.11
N VAL A 230 3.05 12.05 1.56
CA VAL A 230 3.71 11.91 2.87
C VAL A 230 3.10 12.91 3.84
N TYR A 231 2.60 12.44 4.97
CA TYR A 231 1.97 13.27 6.00
C TYR A 231 2.83 13.30 7.25
N GLY A 232 2.95 14.47 7.87
CA GLY A 232 3.61 14.62 9.17
C GLY A 232 5.13 14.60 9.07
N MET A 233 5.74 14.96 7.94
CA MET A 233 7.20 14.97 7.83
C MET A 233 7.66 16.40 7.62
N ILE A 234 8.53 16.91 8.50
CA ILE A 234 9.21 18.20 8.29
C ILE A 234 10.35 18.05 7.28
N ASN A 235 10.72 19.15 6.60
CA ASN A 235 11.89 19.17 5.71
C ASN A 235 13.20 19.32 6.50
N ASP A 236 14.32 19.29 5.80
CA ASP A 236 15.68 19.33 6.37
C ASP A 236 16.06 20.70 7.00
N THR A 237 15.38 21.77 6.61
CA THR A 237 15.63 23.13 7.11
C THR A 237 14.70 23.56 8.24
N TYR A 238 13.58 22.87 8.44
CA TYR A 238 12.51 23.25 9.39
C TYR A 238 13.02 23.53 10.81
N CYS A 239 13.85 22.65 11.36
CA CYS A 239 14.36 22.79 12.73
C CYS A 239 15.36 23.93 12.91
N ARG A 240 15.75 24.62 11.83
CA ARG A 240 16.63 25.80 11.83
C ARG A 240 15.86 27.08 11.50
N THR A 241 14.60 26.99 11.11
CA THR A 241 13.75 28.16 10.80
C THR A 241 13.36 28.86 12.09
N GLU A 242 13.44 30.20 12.12
CA GLU A 242 12.99 30.95 13.29
C GLU A 242 11.49 30.71 13.57
N GLY A 243 11.13 30.54 14.84
CA GLY A 243 9.75 30.39 15.27
C GLY A 243 9.06 29.08 14.86
N TYR A 244 9.81 28.02 14.49
CA TYR A 244 9.19 26.73 14.17
C TYR A 244 8.32 26.20 15.34
N ARG A 245 7.20 25.55 15.00
CA ARG A 245 6.32 24.94 16.02
C ARG A 245 7.01 23.72 16.63
N LYS A 246 7.23 23.77 17.95
CA LYS A 246 7.66 22.61 18.74
C LYS A 246 6.51 21.61 18.89
N VAL A 247 6.81 20.35 18.63
CA VAL A 247 5.86 19.24 18.72
C VAL A 247 6.56 18.02 19.33
N PRO A 248 5.81 17.09 19.94
CA PRO A 248 6.37 15.82 20.37
C PRO A 248 7.03 15.06 19.22
N TYR A 249 8.07 14.29 19.51
CA TYR A 249 8.75 13.42 18.54
C TYR A 249 7.78 12.42 17.89
N HIS A 250 6.87 11.86 18.68
CA HIS A 250 5.79 11.02 18.19
C HIS A 250 4.42 11.57 18.59
N TYR A 251 3.42 11.50 17.69
CA TYR A 251 2.06 11.97 18.02
C TYR A 251 1.38 11.17 19.14
N TYR A 252 1.86 9.97 19.43
CA TYR A 252 1.25 9.02 20.36
C TYR A 252 2.00 8.83 21.68
N GLU A 253 3.10 9.57 21.88
CA GLU A 253 3.85 9.54 23.13
C GLU A 253 3.53 10.79 23.96
N ALA A 254 3.48 10.64 25.28
CA ALA A 254 3.39 11.78 26.18
C ALA A 254 4.60 12.69 25.92
N GLY A 255 4.36 13.99 25.71
CA GLY A 255 5.25 14.97 25.06
C GLY A 255 6.58 15.32 25.75
N ASN A 256 7.33 14.33 26.22
CA ASN A 256 8.60 14.50 26.91
C ASN A 256 9.81 14.61 25.95
N ARG A 257 9.61 14.32 24.66
CA ARG A 257 10.66 14.38 23.63
C ARG A 257 10.22 15.31 22.52
N ASP A 258 10.99 16.37 22.26
CA ASP A 258 10.74 17.31 21.17
C ASP A 258 11.26 16.75 19.84
N GLU A 259 10.48 16.90 18.75
CA GLU A 259 10.83 16.37 17.43
C GLU A 259 12.20 16.84 16.92
N CYS A 260 12.43 18.15 16.97
CA CYS A 260 13.65 18.74 16.44
C CYS A 260 14.86 18.41 17.32
N ALA A 261 14.70 18.40 18.64
CA ALA A 261 15.75 17.98 19.56
C ALA A 261 16.19 16.53 19.30
N GLU A 262 15.24 15.60 19.13
CA GLU A 262 15.54 14.20 18.81
C GLU A 262 16.22 14.06 17.44
N TYR A 263 15.73 14.77 16.42
CA TYR A 263 16.36 14.71 15.10
C TYR A 263 17.79 15.24 15.11
N LEU A 264 18.06 16.37 15.77
CA LEU A 264 19.41 16.95 15.85
C LEU A 264 20.36 16.08 16.69
N LEU A 265 19.86 15.51 17.80
CA LEU A 265 20.61 14.57 18.63
C LEU A 265 21.06 13.36 17.80
N HIS A 266 20.12 12.71 17.11
CA HIS A 266 20.42 11.55 16.27
C HIS A 266 21.28 11.91 15.04
N GLU A 267 21.06 13.07 14.42
CA GLU A 267 21.84 13.53 13.25
C GLU A 267 23.32 13.68 13.61
N SER A 268 23.62 14.22 14.80
CA SER A 268 24.97 14.47 15.30
C SER A 268 25.63 13.27 15.99
N ALA A 269 24.86 12.26 16.38
CA ALA A 269 25.36 11.14 17.16
C ALA A 269 26.48 10.39 16.42
N PRO A 270 27.63 10.10 17.05
CA PRO A 270 28.76 9.46 16.39
C PRO A 270 28.46 7.98 16.04
N TYR A 271 27.64 7.31 16.85
CA TYR A 271 27.21 5.93 16.64
C TYR A 271 25.75 5.73 17.05
N GLY A 272 25.06 4.79 16.39
CA GLY A 272 23.72 4.32 16.79
C GLY A 272 22.58 5.30 16.52
N GLY A 273 22.90 6.50 15.99
CA GLY A 273 21.93 7.49 15.56
C GLY A 273 21.27 7.16 14.21
N HIS A 274 20.42 8.10 13.78
CA HIS A 274 19.84 8.14 12.44
C HIS A 274 20.24 9.46 11.79
N ARG A 275 20.45 9.47 10.47
CA ARG A 275 20.72 10.70 9.72
C ARG A 275 19.43 11.33 9.22
N PHE A 276 18.50 11.63 10.14
CA PHE A 276 17.16 12.11 9.83
C PHE A 276 17.10 13.37 8.98
N ILE A 277 18.03 14.31 9.17
CA ILE A 277 18.10 15.56 8.39
C ILE A 277 18.71 15.27 7.03
N THR A 278 19.81 14.52 6.99
CA THR A 278 20.42 14.08 5.72
C THR A 278 19.43 13.30 4.85
N GLU A 279 18.67 12.37 5.42
CA GLU A 279 17.64 11.61 4.71
C GLU A 279 16.56 12.53 4.12
N LYS A 280 16.14 13.57 4.86
CA LYS A 280 15.15 14.56 4.37
C LYS A 280 15.68 15.37 3.20
N THR A 281 16.96 15.75 3.21
CA THR A 281 17.59 16.40 2.05
C THR A 281 17.52 15.51 0.81
N VAL A 282 17.73 14.20 0.97
CA VAL A 282 17.57 13.23 -0.13
C VAL A 282 16.11 13.09 -0.55
N PHE A 283 15.16 13.04 0.39
CA PHE A 283 13.74 12.96 0.07
C PHE A 283 13.26 14.19 -0.72
N ALA A 284 13.78 15.38 -0.43
CA ALA A 284 13.50 16.59 -1.20
C ALA A 284 14.01 16.45 -2.64
N LYS A 285 15.20 15.87 -2.84
CA LYS A 285 15.74 15.56 -4.17
C LYS A 285 14.88 14.54 -4.92
N TRP A 286 14.43 13.47 -4.25
CA TRP A 286 13.55 12.48 -4.87
C TRP A 286 12.20 13.09 -5.28
N ALA A 287 11.62 13.96 -4.47
CA ALA A 287 10.35 14.60 -4.77
C ALA A 287 10.36 15.53 -5.99
N LYS A 288 11.55 15.94 -6.49
CA LYS A 288 11.68 16.66 -7.76
C LYS A 288 11.51 15.76 -8.98
N ASN A 289 11.86 14.48 -8.85
CA ASN A 289 11.92 13.53 -9.96
C ASN A 289 10.85 12.42 -9.87
N HIS A 290 10.14 12.34 -8.75
CA HIS A 290 9.10 11.37 -8.46
C HIS A 290 7.84 12.10 -7.99
N ALA A 291 6.66 11.49 -8.18
CA ALA A 291 5.38 12.05 -7.73
C ALA A 291 5.21 11.89 -6.20
N ILE A 292 6.03 12.61 -5.44
CA ILE A 292 6.02 12.63 -3.97
C ILE A 292 5.59 14.02 -3.50
N LYS A 293 4.53 14.09 -2.72
CA LYS A 293 3.99 15.33 -2.15
C LYS A 293 4.01 15.24 -0.63
N PHE A 294 4.39 16.32 0.04
CA PHE A 294 4.45 16.40 1.50
C PHE A 294 3.33 17.28 2.04
N PHE A 295 2.76 16.86 3.17
CA PHE A 295 1.64 17.51 3.85
C PHE A 295 1.89 17.55 5.35
N ASN A 296 1.38 18.62 5.97
CA ASN A 296 1.40 18.81 7.42
C ASN A 296 2.80 18.61 8.05
N PRO A 297 3.82 19.41 7.66
CA PRO A 297 3.75 20.61 6.81
C PRO A 297 4.03 20.34 5.31
N PRO A 298 3.59 21.24 4.39
CA PRO A 298 3.98 21.18 2.99
C PRO A 298 5.46 21.54 2.81
N TRP A 299 6.14 20.88 1.87
CA TRP A 299 7.53 21.18 1.53
C TRP A 299 7.59 22.11 0.32
N GLN A 300 8.40 23.16 0.42
CA GLN A 300 8.81 23.96 -0.72
C GLN A 300 10.04 23.30 -1.34
N LEU A 301 9.91 22.77 -2.55
CA LEU A 301 11.01 22.17 -3.30
C LEU A 301 11.69 23.28 -4.11
N SER A 302 12.90 23.67 -3.73
CA SER A 302 13.72 24.65 -4.45
C SER A 302 14.42 24.09 -5.67
#